data_AF-A0AAW1WGW9-F1
#
_entry.id   AF-A0AAW1WGW9-F1
#
_cell.length_a   1.000
_cell.length_b   1.000
_cell.length_c   1.000
_cell.angle_alpha   90.00
_cell.angle_beta   90.00
_cell.angle_gamma   90.00
#
_symmetry.space_group_name_H-M   'P 1'
#
loop_
_entity.id
_entity.type
_entity.pdbx_description
1 polymer ?
#
loop_
_entity_poly.entity_id
_entity_poly.type
_entity_poly.pdbx_seq_one_letter_code
_entity_poly.pdbx_strand_id
1 'polypeptide(L)'
;MASTACFLHHHALTTSTAARSSTSQRQVVSIKPNQVVICRAQKQHSAPEEDGGAVSRRLALTLLIGGAALGTKVAPADAAYGESANIFGKPKTATDFLPYAGEGFKVSIPAKWNPSKEVEYPGQVLRYEDNFDITTNIAVTINPTDKKSITDFGSPAEFLTQVDYLLGKQAYFGKTDSEGGFDSGAVATANILESSTPTINGKPYYFISVLTRTADGDEGGKHQLITATVKDGKLYICKAQAGDKRWFKGAKKFVENSVTSFSVA
;
A
#
# COMPACT_ATOMS: atom_id res chain seq x y z
N MET A 1 36.98 -4.82 59.27
CA MET A 1 37.86 -5.93 58.84
C MET A 1 37.28 -6.57 57.58
N ALA A 2 38.10 -6.67 56.52
CA ALA A 2 38.12 -7.60 55.38
C ALA A 2 36.75 -8.15 54.87
N SER A 3 36.24 -7.77 53.68
CA SER A 3 36.69 -8.03 52.29
C SER A 3 36.59 -9.49 51.85
N THR A 4 35.76 -9.80 50.85
CA THR A 4 36.21 -10.33 49.54
C THR A 4 35.05 -10.53 48.55
N ALA A 5 35.21 -9.92 47.37
CA ALA A 5 34.43 -10.15 46.16
C ALA A 5 35.02 -11.33 45.37
N CYS A 6 34.18 -12.08 44.64
CA CYS A 6 34.62 -13.08 43.67
C CYS A 6 34.26 -12.62 42.26
N PHE A 7 35.29 -12.21 41.51
CA PHE A 7 35.27 -12.05 40.05
C PHE A 7 35.80 -13.33 39.40
N LEU A 8 35.12 -13.84 38.38
CA LEU A 8 35.66 -14.83 37.46
C LEU A 8 36.08 -14.12 36.17
N HIS A 9 37.39 -13.98 35.98
CA HIS A 9 38.05 -13.70 34.70
C HIS A 9 38.54 -15.01 34.08
N HIS A 10 38.64 -15.04 32.75
CA HIS A 10 39.51 -15.85 31.85
C HIS A 10 38.72 -16.22 30.57
N HIS A 11 39.14 -16.01 29.31
CA HIS A 11 40.40 -15.57 28.69
C HIS A 11 40.10 -14.75 27.42
N ALA A 12 40.86 -13.67 27.21
CA ALA A 12 41.07 -13.06 25.91
C ALA A 12 42.21 -13.82 25.18
N LEU A 13 42.05 -14.06 23.88
CA LEU A 13 43.15 -14.46 23.00
C LEU A 13 43.43 -13.35 21.98
N THR A 14 44.71 -13.16 21.76
CA THR A 14 45.38 -12.00 21.19
C THR A 14 45.37 -11.96 19.66
N THR A 15 45.44 -10.73 19.18
CA THR A 15 45.78 -10.28 17.82
C THR A 15 47.08 -10.86 17.27
N SER A 16 47.12 -11.10 15.96
CA SER A 16 48.36 -11.06 15.17
C SER A 16 48.13 -10.21 13.92
N THR A 17 49.03 -9.24 13.75
CA THR A 17 49.15 -8.33 12.62
C THR A 17 50.04 -8.96 11.55
N ALA A 18 49.62 -8.91 10.29
CA ALA A 18 50.51 -9.03 9.14
C ALA A 18 50.04 -8.09 8.04
N ALA A 19 50.76 -6.99 7.87
CA ALA A 19 50.67 -6.11 6.73
C ALA A 19 51.32 -6.78 5.51
N ARG A 20 50.60 -6.86 4.39
CA ARG A 20 51.21 -6.96 3.06
C ARG A 20 50.43 -6.11 2.05
N SER A 21 51.10 -5.08 1.60
CA SER A 21 50.82 -4.29 0.41
C SER A 21 50.88 -5.14 -0.86
N SER A 22 49.91 -4.98 -1.76
CA SER A 22 50.15 -5.09 -3.19
C SER A 22 49.06 -4.36 -3.97
N THR A 23 49.51 -3.62 -4.97
CA THR A 23 48.79 -2.66 -5.80
C THR A 23 48.26 -3.32 -7.08
N SER A 24 47.18 -2.75 -7.60
CA SER A 24 46.80 -2.67 -9.02
C SER A 24 46.48 -3.97 -9.78
N GLN A 25 45.27 -4.06 -10.32
CA GLN A 25 45.07 -3.83 -11.76
C GLN A 25 43.59 -3.75 -12.13
N ARG A 26 43.22 -2.57 -12.62
CA ARG A 26 41.95 -2.25 -13.28
C ARG A 26 41.93 -2.98 -14.63
N GLN A 27 41.01 -3.93 -14.81
CA GLN A 27 40.77 -4.55 -16.13
C GLN A 27 40.10 -3.52 -17.05
N VAL A 28 40.87 -3.06 -18.03
CA VAL A 28 40.42 -2.23 -19.15
C VAL A 28 40.10 -3.18 -20.31
N VAL A 29 38.83 -3.19 -20.74
CA VAL A 29 38.38 -3.94 -21.92
C VAL A 29 38.87 -3.22 -23.18
N SER A 30 39.65 -3.93 -23.98
CA SER A 30 40.20 -3.47 -25.25
C SER A 30 39.12 -3.49 -26.34
N ILE A 31 38.78 -2.31 -26.88
CA ILE A 31 37.89 -2.14 -28.02
C ILE A 31 38.77 -2.11 -29.28
N LYS A 32 38.66 -3.13 -30.14
CA LYS A 32 39.22 -3.10 -31.49
C LYS A 32 38.20 -2.45 -32.45
N PRO A 33 38.61 -1.53 -33.34
CA PRO A 33 37.75 -1.00 -34.39
C PRO A 33 37.94 -1.79 -35.69
N ASN A 34 36.84 -2.09 -36.38
CA ASN A 34 36.68 -2.02 -37.84
C ASN A 34 35.55 -2.95 -38.31
N GLN A 35 34.45 -2.35 -38.74
CA GLN A 35 33.83 -2.60 -40.05
C GLN A 35 32.67 -1.62 -40.24
N VAL A 36 32.97 -0.48 -40.85
CA VAL A 36 31.97 0.45 -41.36
C VAL A 36 31.45 -0.14 -42.68
N VAL A 37 30.20 -0.59 -42.69
CA VAL A 37 29.50 -0.99 -43.92
C VAL A 37 28.85 0.25 -44.51
N ILE A 38 29.43 0.78 -45.59
CA ILE A 38 28.89 1.90 -46.36
C ILE A 38 27.99 1.33 -47.46
N CYS A 39 26.67 1.47 -47.31
CA CYS A 39 25.72 1.19 -48.38
C CYS A 39 25.68 2.37 -49.35
N ARG A 40 26.36 2.27 -50.50
CA ARG A 40 26.16 3.17 -51.64
C ARG A 40 24.99 2.66 -52.48
N ALA A 41 23.92 3.45 -52.55
CA ALA A 41 22.87 3.26 -53.55
C ALA A 41 23.28 3.96 -54.86
N GLN A 42 23.51 3.19 -55.93
CA GLN A 42 23.66 3.74 -57.28
C GLN A 42 22.28 3.94 -57.90
N LYS A 43 21.92 5.21 -58.16
CA LYS A 43 20.77 5.60 -58.98
C LYS A 43 21.17 5.51 -60.45
N GLN A 44 20.72 4.48 -61.16
CA GLN A 44 20.83 4.43 -62.62
C GLN A 44 19.75 5.32 -63.24
N HIS A 45 20.20 6.29 -64.03
CA HIS A 45 19.43 7.11 -64.94
C HIS A 45 19.12 6.28 -66.19
N SER A 46 17.89 6.31 -66.68
CA SER A 46 17.63 6.17 -68.12
C SER A 46 16.33 6.91 -68.48
N ALA A 47 16.44 7.64 -69.58
CA ALA A 47 15.50 8.62 -70.12
C ALA A 47 14.22 7.97 -70.69
N PRO A 48 13.15 8.76 -70.92
CA PRO A 48 11.89 8.28 -71.48
C PRO A 48 11.96 8.28 -73.01
N GLU A 49 11.28 7.34 -73.66
CA GLU A 49 10.50 7.59 -74.88
C GLU A 49 9.63 6.38 -75.26
N GLU A 50 8.62 6.67 -76.06
CA GLU A 50 7.31 6.02 -76.18
C GLU A 50 7.23 4.75 -77.06
N ASP A 51 6.12 4.05 -76.84
CA ASP A 51 5.28 3.30 -77.79
C ASP A 51 5.70 1.90 -78.32
N GLY A 52 4.68 1.05 -78.51
CA GLY A 52 4.76 -0.19 -79.28
C GLY A 52 4.55 -1.47 -78.49
N GLY A 53 3.31 -1.98 -78.50
CA GLY A 53 2.88 -3.14 -77.72
C GLY A 53 3.58 -4.48 -78.02
N ALA A 54 3.71 -5.28 -76.96
CA ALA A 54 3.77 -6.74 -77.03
C ALA A 54 3.38 -7.32 -75.67
N VAL A 55 2.22 -7.98 -75.62
CA VAL A 55 1.68 -8.67 -74.44
C VAL A 55 2.59 -9.87 -74.11
N SER A 56 3.34 -9.80 -73.00
CA SER A 56 4.18 -10.90 -72.50
C SER A 56 3.61 -11.54 -71.24
N ARG A 57 3.28 -12.83 -71.36
CA ARG A 57 2.54 -13.67 -70.40
C ARG A 57 3.36 -14.13 -69.18
N ARG A 58 4.18 -13.26 -68.56
CA ARG A 58 5.12 -13.66 -67.47
C ARG A 58 5.34 -12.66 -66.34
N LEU A 59 4.37 -11.81 -65.99
CA LEU A 59 4.44 -11.00 -64.76
C LEU A 59 3.08 -10.93 -64.04
N ALA A 60 2.43 -12.09 -63.89
CA ALA A 60 1.23 -12.25 -63.06
C ALA A 60 1.57 -12.51 -61.58
N LEU A 61 2.63 -11.87 -61.04
CA LEU A 61 3.00 -12.02 -59.64
C LEU A 61 3.75 -10.79 -59.10
N THR A 62 3.20 -9.58 -59.23
CA THR A 62 3.78 -8.39 -58.57
C THR A 62 2.80 -7.22 -58.38
N LEU A 63 1.59 -7.46 -57.86
CA LEU A 63 0.65 -6.39 -57.49
C LEU A 63 -0.01 -6.65 -56.13
N LEU A 64 0.81 -6.79 -55.09
CA LEU A 64 0.35 -6.74 -53.69
C LEU A 64 1.39 -6.04 -52.80
N ILE A 65 1.78 -4.83 -53.20
CA ILE A 65 2.44 -3.87 -52.30
C ILE A 65 1.73 -2.54 -52.45
N GLY A 66 0.88 -2.22 -51.47
CA GLY A 66 0.21 -0.93 -51.37
C GLY A 66 -0.24 -0.67 -49.95
N GLY A 67 0.35 0.36 -49.32
CA GLY A 67 -0.28 1.12 -48.25
C GLY A 67 0.00 0.67 -46.83
N ALA A 68 0.97 1.34 -46.21
CA ALA A 68 1.25 1.28 -44.78
C ALA A 68 0.08 1.77 -43.91
N ALA A 69 0.03 1.15 -42.72
CA ALA A 69 -0.66 1.51 -41.49
C ALA A 69 -1.07 2.97 -41.33
N LEU A 70 -2.30 3.21 -40.84
CA LEU A 70 -2.60 4.15 -39.74
C LEU A 70 -4.02 3.90 -39.23
N GLY A 71 -4.19 3.67 -37.92
CA GLY A 71 -5.45 4.00 -37.25
C GLY A 71 -6.06 3.01 -36.26
N THR A 72 -5.37 1.98 -35.78
CA THR A 72 -5.84 1.31 -34.55
C THR A 72 -5.53 2.23 -33.37
N LYS A 73 -6.55 2.94 -32.88
CA LYS A 73 -6.49 3.66 -31.61
C LYS A 73 -6.31 2.62 -30.50
N VAL A 74 -5.06 2.29 -30.20
CA VAL A 74 -4.71 1.46 -29.04
C VAL A 74 -5.00 2.33 -27.81
N ALA A 75 -5.94 1.90 -26.98
CA ALA A 75 -6.23 2.54 -25.71
C ALA A 75 -4.99 2.41 -24.79
N PRO A 76 -4.30 3.51 -24.45
CA PRO A 76 -2.99 3.48 -23.80
C PRO A 76 -3.17 3.42 -22.28
N ALA A 77 -3.76 2.33 -21.79
CA ALA A 77 -3.99 2.15 -20.35
C ALA A 77 -3.11 1.05 -19.71
N ASP A 78 -2.20 0.43 -20.47
CA ASP A 78 -1.35 -0.64 -19.94
C ASP A 78 0.07 -0.53 -20.50
N ALA A 79 0.95 0.11 -19.72
CA ALA A 79 2.28 0.50 -20.16
C ALA A 79 3.33 -0.58 -19.93
N ALA A 80 3.60 -1.37 -20.96
CA ALA A 80 4.58 -2.44 -20.99
C ALA A 80 5.98 -1.95 -21.42
N TYR A 81 6.99 -2.81 -21.23
CA TYR A 81 8.38 -2.56 -21.67
C TYR A 81 8.43 -2.09 -23.13
N GLY A 82 8.96 -0.88 -23.35
CA GLY A 82 8.97 -0.21 -24.66
C GLY A 82 7.94 0.91 -24.83
N GLU A 83 7.10 1.19 -23.81
CA GLU A 83 6.23 2.37 -23.83
C GLU A 83 7.04 3.68 -23.83
N SER A 84 6.64 4.61 -24.70
CA SER A 84 7.20 5.96 -24.75
C SER A 84 6.91 6.74 -23.46
N ALA A 85 7.88 7.53 -23.00
CA ALA A 85 7.67 8.42 -21.86
C ALA A 85 6.45 9.33 -22.07
N ASN A 86 5.67 9.57 -21.01
CA ASN A 86 4.47 10.39 -21.04
C ASN A 86 4.80 11.90 -21.08
N ILE A 87 5.45 12.34 -22.16
CA ILE A 87 5.90 13.71 -22.38
C ILE A 87 4.68 14.55 -22.79
N PHE A 88 4.38 15.61 -22.01
CA PHE A 88 3.15 16.42 -22.14
C PHE A 88 1.84 15.61 -22.02
N GLY A 89 1.91 14.48 -21.33
CA GLY A 89 0.75 13.70 -20.96
C GLY A 89 -0.25 14.48 -20.12
N LYS A 90 -1.52 14.06 -20.18
CA LYS A 90 -2.53 14.57 -19.27
C LYS A 90 -2.17 14.16 -17.83
N PRO A 91 -2.20 15.07 -16.85
CA PRO A 91 -2.01 14.72 -15.44
C PRO A 91 -3.02 13.64 -15.02
N LYS A 92 -2.56 12.64 -14.27
CA LYS A 92 -3.46 11.63 -13.70
C LYS A 92 -4.38 12.31 -12.70
N THR A 93 -5.68 12.16 -12.89
CA THR A 93 -6.71 12.61 -11.94
C THR A 93 -7.26 11.38 -11.23
N ALA A 94 -7.64 11.50 -9.95
CA ALA A 94 -8.12 10.40 -9.10
C ALA A 94 -7.10 9.31 -8.71
N THR A 95 -5.85 9.69 -8.40
CA THR A 95 -4.85 8.78 -7.81
C THR A 95 -4.78 8.87 -6.28
N ASP A 96 -5.80 9.44 -5.64
CA ASP A 96 -5.82 9.64 -4.18
C ASP A 96 -5.99 8.32 -3.42
N PHE A 97 -6.68 7.35 -4.04
CA PHE A 97 -6.98 6.04 -3.45
C PHE A 97 -6.64 4.91 -4.44
N LEU A 98 -6.21 3.79 -3.89
CA LEU A 98 -5.94 2.54 -4.58
C LEU A 98 -7.03 1.53 -4.17
N PRO A 99 -7.85 1.02 -5.12
CA PRO A 99 -8.80 -0.02 -4.80
C PRO A 99 -8.04 -1.32 -4.47
N TYR A 100 -8.30 -1.88 -3.30
CA TYR A 100 -7.76 -3.15 -2.85
C TYR A 100 -8.87 -4.19 -2.74
N ALA A 101 -8.64 -5.35 -3.33
CA ALA A 101 -9.54 -6.50 -3.23
C ALA A 101 -8.82 -7.59 -2.42
N GLY A 102 -9.32 -7.83 -1.21
CA GLY A 102 -8.87 -8.92 -0.35
C GLY A 102 -9.78 -10.14 -0.44
N GLU A 103 -9.56 -11.10 0.44
CA GLU A 103 -10.37 -12.32 0.52
C GLU A 103 -11.78 -12.01 1.04
N GLY A 104 -12.73 -11.82 0.12
CA GLY A 104 -14.14 -11.57 0.45
C GLY A 104 -14.50 -10.11 0.77
N PHE A 105 -13.53 -9.19 0.69
CA PHE A 105 -13.79 -7.76 0.94
C PHE A 105 -13.08 -6.86 -0.07
N LYS A 106 -13.56 -5.63 -0.17
CA LYS A 106 -12.98 -4.54 -0.95
C LYS A 106 -12.83 -3.31 -0.07
N VAL A 107 -11.74 -2.58 -0.25
CA VAL A 107 -11.47 -1.34 0.48
C VAL A 107 -10.64 -0.40 -0.41
N SER A 108 -10.91 0.90 -0.35
CA SER A 108 -10.09 1.90 -1.04
C SER A 108 -9.02 2.41 -0.07
N ILE A 109 -7.76 2.10 -0.36
CA ILE A 109 -6.62 2.47 0.49
C ILE A 109 -6.04 3.80 0.02
N PRO A 110 -5.66 4.74 0.90
CA PRO A 110 -5.01 5.97 0.49
C PRO A 110 -3.70 5.66 -0.26
N ALA A 111 -3.52 6.24 -1.44
CA ALA A 111 -2.43 5.85 -2.35
C ALA A 111 -1.02 6.15 -1.82
N LYS A 112 -0.92 7.02 -0.81
CA LYS A 112 0.35 7.39 -0.17
C LYS A 112 0.74 6.47 1.00
N TRP A 113 -0.15 5.55 1.37
CA TRP A 113 0.10 4.62 2.47
C TRP A 113 0.81 3.38 1.96
N ASN A 114 1.70 2.86 2.79
CA ASN A 114 2.51 1.69 2.48
C ASN A 114 1.95 0.44 3.16
N PRO A 115 2.07 -0.74 2.53
CA PRO A 115 1.76 -1.99 3.18
C PRO A 115 2.73 -2.24 4.34
N SER A 116 2.19 -2.56 5.52
CA SER A 116 2.95 -2.89 6.71
C SER A 116 2.86 -4.38 7.01
N LYS A 117 3.95 -4.95 7.56
CA LYS A 117 4.01 -6.38 7.96
C LYS A 117 3.66 -6.59 9.43
N GLU A 118 3.42 -5.50 10.16
CA GLU A 118 3.06 -5.56 11.57
C GLU A 118 1.69 -6.25 11.73
N VAL A 119 1.59 -7.16 12.69
CA VAL A 119 0.37 -7.87 13.03
C VAL A 119 -0.03 -7.46 14.45
N GLU A 120 -1.00 -6.58 14.57
CA GLU A 120 -1.52 -6.08 15.85
C GLU A 120 -2.65 -6.95 16.38
N TYR A 121 -3.45 -7.52 15.47
CA TYR A 121 -4.72 -8.17 15.81
C TYR A 121 -4.77 -9.63 15.36
N PRO A 122 -5.50 -10.49 16.10
CA PRO A 122 -5.82 -11.83 15.62
C PRO A 122 -6.67 -11.75 14.34
N GLY A 123 -6.37 -12.62 13.39
CA GLY A 123 -7.07 -12.67 12.09
C GLY A 123 -6.80 -11.48 11.18
N GLN A 124 -5.76 -10.67 11.45
CA GLN A 124 -5.40 -9.55 10.59
C GLN A 124 -4.88 -10.04 9.23
N VAL A 125 -5.52 -9.57 8.16
CA VAL A 125 -5.20 -9.93 6.78
C VAL A 125 -4.56 -8.78 6.01
N LEU A 126 -4.81 -7.55 6.45
CA LEU A 126 -4.35 -6.34 5.77
C LEU A 126 -3.90 -5.32 6.81
N ARG A 127 -2.77 -4.66 6.56
CA ARG A 127 -2.38 -3.44 7.26
C ARG A 127 -1.63 -2.50 6.32
N TYR A 128 -2.07 -1.25 6.30
CA TYR A 128 -1.41 -0.16 5.60
C TYR A 128 -1.23 1.01 6.56
N GLU A 129 -0.11 1.70 6.47
CA GLU A 129 0.23 2.84 7.32
C GLU A 129 0.71 4.01 6.48
N ASP A 130 0.53 5.24 6.98
CA ASP A 130 1.04 6.43 6.34
C ASP A 130 2.58 6.37 6.28
N ASN A 131 3.14 6.79 5.16
CA ASN A 131 4.59 6.78 4.92
C ASN A 131 5.37 7.65 5.92
N PHE A 132 4.71 8.64 6.53
CA PHE A 132 5.34 9.53 7.50
C PHE A 132 5.04 9.14 8.95
N ASP A 133 3.89 8.53 9.22
CA ASP A 133 3.34 8.41 10.56
C ASP A 133 2.63 7.07 10.77
N ILE A 134 3.24 6.20 11.58
CA ILE A 134 2.73 4.85 11.82
C ILE A 134 1.41 4.83 12.61
N THR A 135 1.10 5.93 13.33
CA THR A 135 -0.16 6.05 14.07
C THR A 135 -1.37 6.13 13.14
N THR A 136 -1.14 6.60 11.91
CA THR A 136 -2.17 6.77 10.89
C THR A 136 -2.17 5.54 9.99
N ASN A 137 -3.12 4.64 10.21
CA ASN A 137 -3.13 3.34 9.57
C ASN A 137 -4.55 2.80 9.34
N ILE A 138 -4.63 1.74 8.54
CA ILE A 138 -5.83 0.93 8.32
C ILE A 138 -5.46 -0.53 8.44
N ALA A 139 -6.29 -1.28 9.16
CA ALA A 139 -6.17 -2.72 9.32
C ALA A 139 -7.52 -3.39 9.05
N VAL A 140 -7.48 -4.53 8.37
CA VAL A 140 -8.66 -5.39 8.19
C VAL A 140 -8.39 -6.72 8.87
N THR A 141 -9.34 -7.16 9.68
CA THR A 141 -9.33 -8.46 10.35
C THR A 141 -10.51 -9.30 9.89
N ILE A 142 -10.29 -10.60 9.79
CA ILE A 142 -11.28 -11.61 9.47
C ILE A 142 -11.20 -12.69 10.54
N ASN A 143 -12.20 -12.74 11.40
CA ASN A 143 -12.26 -13.67 12.51
C ASN A 143 -13.47 -14.61 12.36
N PRO A 144 -13.36 -15.91 12.66
CA PRO A 144 -14.53 -16.80 12.71
C PRO A 144 -15.55 -16.33 13.76
N THR A 145 -16.84 -16.48 13.48
CA THR A 145 -17.92 -16.16 14.42
C THR A 145 -19.11 -17.08 14.26
N ASP A 146 -19.78 -17.39 15.36
CA ASP A 146 -21.01 -18.20 15.38
C ASP A 146 -22.27 -17.37 15.05
N LYS A 147 -22.12 -16.05 14.92
CA LYS A 147 -23.21 -15.12 14.63
C LYS A 147 -23.53 -15.12 13.13
N LYS A 148 -24.80 -14.92 12.78
CA LYS A 148 -25.25 -14.89 11.37
C LYS A 148 -25.28 -13.46 10.82
N SER A 149 -25.59 -12.49 11.68
CA SER A 149 -25.65 -11.07 11.37
C SER A 149 -24.84 -10.26 12.38
N ILE A 150 -24.38 -9.07 11.97
CA ILE A 150 -23.72 -8.13 12.89
C ILE A 150 -24.70 -7.66 14.00
N THR A 151 -25.99 -7.67 13.71
CA THR A 151 -27.04 -7.30 14.66
C THR A 151 -27.13 -8.25 15.87
N ASP A 152 -26.63 -9.48 15.73
CA ASP A 152 -26.66 -10.49 16.79
C ASP A 152 -25.62 -10.23 17.89
N PHE A 153 -24.77 -9.21 17.70
CA PHE A 153 -23.81 -8.72 18.69
C PHE A 153 -24.39 -7.67 19.64
N GLY A 154 -25.64 -7.25 19.45
CA GLY A 154 -26.25 -6.15 20.21
C GLY A 154 -26.03 -4.80 19.55
N SER A 155 -26.13 -3.71 20.31
CA SER A 155 -25.88 -2.35 19.83
C SER A 155 -24.41 -2.14 19.40
N PRO A 156 -24.09 -1.10 18.59
CA PRO A 156 -22.69 -0.81 18.23
C PRO A 156 -21.78 -0.59 19.44
N ALA A 157 -22.30 -0.01 20.54
CA ALA A 157 -21.54 0.17 21.78
C ALA A 157 -21.24 -1.18 22.47
N GLU A 158 -22.21 -2.09 22.53
CA GLU A 158 -22.02 -3.46 23.07
C GLU A 158 -21.14 -4.32 22.16
N PHE A 159 -21.13 -4.04 20.86
CA PHE A 159 -20.16 -4.64 19.95
C PHE A 159 -18.75 -4.14 20.26
N LEU A 160 -18.58 -2.82 20.47
CA LEU A 160 -17.27 -2.24 20.78
C LEU A 160 -16.67 -2.82 22.06
N THR A 161 -17.45 -3.11 23.09
CA THR A 161 -16.95 -3.75 24.31
C THR A 161 -16.47 -5.19 24.08
N GLN A 162 -16.99 -5.90 23.08
CA GLN A 162 -16.53 -7.23 22.70
C GLN A 162 -15.25 -7.20 21.86
N VAL A 163 -15.00 -6.09 21.14
CA VAL A 163 -13.82 -5.89 20.29
C VAL A 163 -12.91 -4.77 20.79
N ASP A 164 -12.93 -4.51 22.10
CA ASP A 164 -12.18 -3.42 22.75
C ASP A 164 -10.66 -3.53 22.57
N TYR A 165 -10.15 -4.75 22.36
CA TYR A 165 -8.75 -5.02 22.03
C TYR A 165 -8.26 -4.24 20.80
N LEU A 166 -9.17 -3.81 19.92
CA LEU A 166 -8.87 -2.95 18.77
C LEU A 166 -8.38 -1.54 19.19
N LEU A 167 -8.79 -1.07 20.37
CA LEU A 167 -8.40 0.23 20.92
C LEU A 167 -7.02 0.20 21.58
N GLY A 168 -6.46 -1.00 21.76
CA GLY A 168 -5.21 -1.23 22.49
C GLY A 168 -5.47 -1.69 23.93
N LYS A 169 -4.40 -2.11 24.61
CA LYS A 169 -4.45 -2.51 26.02
C LYS A 169 -3.61 -1.57 26.86
N GLN A 170 -4.16 -1.13 27.99
CA GLN A 170 -3.38 -0.43 28.99
C GLN A 170 -2.38 -1.42 29.62
N ALA A 171 -1.09 -1.26 29.32
CA ALA A 171 -0.03 -2.08 29.89
C ALA A 171 0.47 -1.55 31.26
N TYR A 172 0.07 -0.33 31.63
CA TYR A 172 0.38 0.25 32.93
C TYR A 172 -0.65 -0.19 33.98
N PHE A 173 -0.19 -0.89 35.01
CA PHE A 173 -1.03 -1.40 36.11
C PHE A 173 -0.81 -0.66 37.43
N GLY A 174 -0.12 0.49 37.39
CA GLY A 174 0.12 1.30 38.58
C GLY A 174 -1.10 2.13 38.97
N LYS A 175 -1.14 2.56 40.23
CA LYS A 175 -2.14 3.51 40.71
C LYS A 175 -1.65 4.93 40.44
N THR A 176 -2.40 5.72 39.68
CA THR A 176 -2.12 7.13 39.40
C THR A 176 -3.40 7.95 39.56
N ASP A 177 -3.30 9.08 40.26
CA ASP A 177 -4.41 10.03 40.45
C ASP A 177 -4.02 11.43 39.92
N SER A 178 -2.90 11.53 39.21
CA SER A 178 -2.33 12.80 38.72
C SER A 178 -2.59 13.04 37.23
N GLU A 179 -3.34 12.16 36.57
CA GLU A 179 -3.69 12.31 35.16
C GLU A 179 -4.89 13.26 35.02
N GLY A 180 -4.63 14.46 34.48
CA GLY A 180 -5.66 15.49 34.34
C GLY A 180 -6.79 15.07 33.39
N GLY A 181 -8.01 14.92 33.90
CA GLY A 181 -9.20 14.59 33.10
C GLY A 181 -9.39 13.09 32.83
N PHE A 182 -8.75 12.23 33.61
CA PHE A 182 -8.93 10.78 33.60
C PHE A 182 -9.46 10.28 34.95
N ASP A 183 -10.06 9.09 34.94
CA ASP A 183 -10.45 8.40 36.17
C ASP A 183 -9.21 7.91 36.95
N SER A 184 -9.37 7.70 38.25
CA SER A 184 -8.32 7.17 39.12
C SER A 184 -7.74 5.85 38.57
N GLY A 185 -6.43 5.81 38.32
CA GLY A 185 -5.70 4.68 37.77
C GLY A 185 -5.81 4.48 36.25
N ALA A 186 -6.60 5.29 35.55
CA ALA A 186 -6.75 5.22 34.10
C ALA A 186 -5.74 6.14 33.40
N VAL A 187 -4.92 5.58 32.51
CA VAL A 187 -4.00 6.37 31.66
C VAL A 187 -4.45 6.40 30.19
N ALA A 188 -5.56 5.74 29.88
CA ALA A 188 -6.20 5.77 28.57
C ALA A 188 -7.73 5.78 28.73
N THR A 189 -8.41 6.56 27.90
CA THR A 189 -9.88 6.64 27.85
C THR A 189 -10.35 6.57 26.40
N ALA A 190 -11.53 6.00 26.18
CA ALA A 190 -12.12 5.82 24.87
C ALA A 190 -13.56 6.35 24.86
N ASN A 191 -13.83 7.33 23.99
CA ASN A 191 -15.13 7.98 23.90
C ASN A 191 -15.75 7.72 22.53
N ILE A 192 -16.95 7.17 22.48
CA ILE A 192 -17.70 7.02 21.23
C ILE A 192 -18.22 8.41 20.81
N LEU A 193 -17.84 8.86 19.62
CA LEU A 193 -18.28 10.13 19.04
C LEU A 193 -19.52 9.95 18.16
N GLU A 194 -19.53 8.89 17.37
CA GLU A 194 -20.60 8.59 16.42
C GLU A 194 -20.79 7.08 16.33
N SER A 195 -22.03 6.66 16.14
CA SER A 195 -22.35 5.28 15.80
C SER A 195 -23.51 5.24 14.82
N SER A 196 -23.41 4.42 13.79
CA SER A 196 -24.46 4.24 12.79
C SER A 196 -24.51 2.80 12.29
N THR A 197 -25.66 2.42 11.73
CA THR A 197 -25.93 1.04 11.30
C THR A 197 -26.32 0.98 9.81
N PRO A 198 -25.45 1.42 8.88
CA PRO A 198 -25.78 1.45 7.46
C PRO A 198 -25.97 0.04 6.89
N THR A 199 -26.82 -0.08 5.87
CA THR A 199 -27.00 -1.32 5.11
C THR A 199 -26.39 -1.16 3.73
N ILE A 200 -25.32 -1.91 3.44
CA ILE A 200 -24.58 -1.87 2.16
C ILE A 200 -24.79 -3.21 1.47
N ASN A 201 -25.29 -3.19 0.22
CA ASN A 201 -25.59 -4.40 -0.57
C ASN A 201 -26.48 -5.41 0.19
N GLY A 202 -27.47 -4.91 0.94
CA GLY A 202 -28.40 -5.75 1.72
C GLY A 202 -27.80 -6.38 2.98
N LYS A 203 -26.57 -6.04 3.35
CA LYS A 203 -25.93 -6.49 4.61
C LYS A 203 -25.85 -5.34 5.60
N PRO A 204 -26.24 -5.54 6.87
CA PRO A 204 -26.04 -4.55 7.91
C PRO A 204 -24.56 -4.42 8.27
N TYR A 205 -24.11 -3.19 8.50
CA TYR A 205 -22.79 -2.84 8.98
C TYR A 205 -22.92 -2.02 10.25
N TYR A 206 -21.94 -2.14 11.14
CA TYR A 206 -21.74 -1.19 12.23
C TYR A 206 -20.62 -0.25 11.86
N PHE A 207 -20.89 1.04 11.92
CA PHE A 207 -19.90 2.09 11.84
C PHE A 207 -19.81 2.77 13.20
N ILE A 208 -18.61 2.85 13.76
CA ILE A 208 -18.36 3.43 15.07
C ILE A 208 -17.14 4.35 14.96
N SER A 209 -17.31 5.58 15.40
CA SER A 209 -16.22 6.55 15.56
C SER A 209 -15.88 6.67 17.03
N VAL A 210 -14.62 6.42 17.38
CA VAL A 210 -14.11 6.45 18.75
C VAL A 210 -12.93 7.41 18.81
N LEU A 211 -12.93 8.29 19.80
CA LEU A 211 -11.76 9.09 20.15
C LEU A 211 -11.11 8.50 21.39
N THR A 212 -9.91 7.93 21.21
CA THR A 212 -9.09 7.46 22.32
C THR A 212 -8.09 8.52 22.72
N ARG A 213 -7.97 8.81 24.02
CA ARG A 213 -6.98 9.75 24.57
C ARG A 213 -6.12 9.02 25.60
N THR A 214 -4.84 9.35 25.64
CA THR A 214 -3.87 8.83 26.60
C THR A 214 -3.37 9.96 27.50
N ALA A 215 -2.89 9.61 28.69
CA ALA A 215 -2.44 10.54 29.71
C ALA A 215 -1.28 11.46 29.26
N ASP A 216 -0.38 10.93 28.44
CA ASP A 216 0.73 11.67 27.82
C ASP A 216 0.28 12.66 26.74
N GLY A 217 -0.98 12.60 26.32
CA GLY A 217 -1.55 13.48 25.30
C GLY A 217 -1.00 13.22 23.90
N ASP A 218 -0.49 12.00 23.61
CA ASP A 218 0.06 11.65 22.30
C ASP A 218 -0.90 12.02 21.17
N GLU A 219 -0.39 12.81 20.22
CA GLU A 219 -1.10 13.38 19.07
C GLU A 219 -2.43 14.13 19.37
N GLY A 220 -2.71 14.47 20.63
CA GLY A 220 -4.01 15.02 21.06
C GLY A 220 -5.13 13.97 21.17
N GLY A 221 -4.78 12.68 21.08
CA GLY A 221 -5.70 11.57 20.95
C GLY A 221 -5.69 10.98 19.54
N LYS A 222 -6.34 9.82 19.39
CA LYS A 222 -6.43 9.06 18.14
C LYS A 222 -7.89 8.86 17.79
N HIS A 223 -8.28 9.32 16.61
CA HIS A 223 -9.58 9.02 16.02
C HIS A 223 -9.51 7.63 15.40
N GLN A 224 -10.37 6.73 15.86
CA GLN A 224 -10.49 5.37 15.38
C GLN A 224 -11.87 5.19 14.78
N LEU A 225 -11.91 4.90 13.48
CA LEU A 225 -13.12 4.56 12.76
C LEU A 225 -13.15 3.05 12.54
N ILE A 226 -14.21 2.40 13.01
CA ILE A 226 -14.40 0.96 12.95
C ILE A 226 -15.64 0.69 12.10
N THR A 227 -15.49 -0.08 11.03
CA THR A 227 -16.61 -0.66 10.29
C THR A 227 -16.56 -2.17 10.39
N ALA A 228 -17.67 -2.79 10.79
CA ALA A 228 -17.78 -4.24 10.96
C ALA A 228 -19.03 -4.81 10.30
N THR A 229 -18.93 -6.03 9.79
CA THR A 229 -20.06 -6.82 9.30
C THR A 229 -19.77 -8.31 9.42
N VAL A 230 -20.81 -9.14 9.26
CA VAL A 230 -20.71 -10.59 9.33
C VAL A 230 -21.13 -11.19 7.99
N LYS A 231 -20.34 -12.13 7.48
CA LYS A 231 -20.68 -12.92 6.30
C LYS A 231 -20.09 -14.33 6.40
N ASP A 232 -20.88 -15.33 6.04
CA ASP A 232 -20.45 -16.74 5.93
C ASP A 232 -19.75 -17.27 7.21
N GLY A 233 -20.28 -16.90 8.39
CA GLY A 233 -19.69 -17.28 9.68
C GLY A 233 -18.34 -16.61 9.99
N LYS A 234 -18.02 -15.50 9.31
CA LYS A 234 -16.83 -14.70 9.55
C LYS A 234 -17.21 -13.25 9.86
N LEU A 235 -16.62 -12.70 10.91
CA LEU A 235 -16.66 -11.31 11.28
C LEU A 235 -15.53 -10.57 10.57
N TYR A 236 -15.92 -9.62 9.73
CA TYR A 236 -15.01 -8.74 9.02
C TYR A 236 -14.99 -7.39 9.73
N ILE A 237 -13.81 -6.93 10.12
CA ILE A 237 -13.63 -5.63 10.77
C ILE A 237 -12.59 -4.84 10.00
N CYS A 238 -12.95 -3.64 9.58
CA CYS A 238 -12.04 -2.64 9.05
C CYS A 238 -11.89 -1.53 10.08
N LYS A 239 -10.68 -1.38 10.64
CA LYS A 239 -10.32 -0.26 11.50
C LYS A 239 -9.38 0.65 10.75
N ALA A 240 -9.69 1.95 10.68
CA ALA A 240 -8.71 2.95 10.30
C ALA A 240 -8.60 4.00 11.40
N GLN A 241 -7.39 4.52 11.60
CA GLN A 241 -7.11 5.48 12.64
C GLN A 241 -6.15 6.56 12.17
N ALA A 242 -6.20 7.70 12.85
CA ALA A 242 -5.19 8.76 12.75
C ALA A 242 -5.15 9.56 14.06
N GLY A 243 -3.96 10.08 14.40
CA GLY A 243 -3.85 11.06 15.48
C GLY A 243 -4.61 12.34 15.18
N ASP A 244 -5.14 12.98 16.21
CA ASP A 244 -5.91 14.22 16.09
C ASP A 244 -5.10 15.32 15.40
N LYS A 245 -3.80 15.41 15.70
CA LYS A 245 -2.84 16.30 15.01
C LYS A 245 -2.83 16.15 13.49
N ARG A 246 -3.05 14.94 12.96
CA ARG A 246 -3.13 14.64 11.50
C ARG A 246 -4.55 14.73 10.99
N TRP A 247 -5.51 14.38 11.83
CA TRP A 247 -6.94 14.35 11.53
C TRP A 247 -7.41 15.65 10.87
N PHE A 248 -7.22 16.78 11.55
CA PHE A 248 -7.61 18.09 11.04
C PHE A 248 -6.69 18.63 9.94
N LYS A 249 -5.53 17.99 9.69
CA LYS A 249 -4.59 18.34 8.60
C LYS A 249 -4.84 17.58 7.30
N GLY A 250 -6.02 16.96 7.18
CA GLY A 250 -6.47 16.29 5.96
C GLY A 250 -6.49 14.77 6.04
N ALA A 251 -5.92 14.15 7.09
CA ALA A 251 -5.99 12.70 7.27
C ALA A 251 -7.45 12.23 7.43
N LYS A 252 -8.31 13.05 8.03
CA LYS A 252 -9.75 12.79 8.17
C LYS A 252 -10.39 12.27 6.88
N LYS A 253 -10.18 12.98 5.76
CA LYS A 253 -10.71 12.61 4.44
C LYS A 253 -10.27 11.20 4.03
N PHE A 254 -9.02 10.84 4.28
CA PHE A 254 -8.47 9.54 3.89
C PHE A 254 -9.01 8.42 4.77
N VAL A 255 -9.04 8.63 6.09
CA VAL A 255 -9.55 7.63 7.04
C VAL A 255 -11.06 7.39 6.82
N GLU A 256 -11.87 8.45 6.74
CA GLU A 256 -13.32 8.35 6.53
C GLU A 256 -13.68 7.66 5.21
N ASN A 257 -13.04 8.07 4.10
CA ASN A 257 -13.30 7.45 2.80
C ASN A 257 -12.85 5.99 2.74
N SER A 258 -11.74 5.64 3.41
CA SER A 258 -11.27 4.24 3.42
C SER A 258 -12.27 3.35 4.14
N VAL A 259 -12.75 3.78 5.31
CA VAL A 259 -13.69 3.00 6.13
C VAL A 259 -15.08 2.95 5.50
N THR A 260 -15.58 4.04 4.90
CA THR A 260 -16.87 4.04 4.20
C THR A 260 -16.85 3.27 2.88
N SER A 261 -15.69 3.14 2.23
CA SER A 261 -15.52 2.31 1.04
C SER A 261 -15.47 0.81 1.32
N PHE A 262 -15.34 0.42 2.61
CA PHE A 262 -15.24 -0.97 3.00
C PHE A 262 -16.54 -1.71 2.70
N SER A 263 -16.44 -2.78 1.93
CA SER A 263 -17.57 -3.64 1.61
C SER A 263 -17.16 -5.10 1.54
N VAL A 264 -18.04 -5.97 2.03
CA VAL A 264 -17.89 -7.42 2.00
C VAL A 264 -18.85 -7.96 0.94
N ALA A 265 -18.31 -8.67 -0.03
CA ALA A 265 -19.05 -9.28 -1.14
C ALA A 265 -19.38 -10.72 -0.78
#